data_AF-A0A7M7GFT6-F1
#
_entry.id   AF-A0A7M7GFT6-F1
#
_cell.length_a   1.000
_cell.length_b   1.000
_cell.length_c   1.000
_cell.angle_alpha   90.00
_cell.angle_beta   90.00
_cell.angle_gamma   90.00
#
_symmetry.space_group_name_H-M   'P 1'
#
loop_
_entity.id
_entity.type
_entity.pdbx_description
1 polymer ?
#
loop_
_entity_poly.entity_id
_entity_poly.type
_entity_poly.pdbx_seq_one_letter_code
_entity_poly.pdbx_strand_id
1 'polypeptide(L)'
;MGMSIEQLFPFLLVAGIIFILNIVFCCYLSKLRREGQFEMGYKQVEYSKKMTNDACAVCLEEFILGERVGQCPCKHNFHTVCVSRWLDSHETCPICQTRVRPSRETERTRLVSVDT
;
A
#
# COMPACT_ATOMS: atom_id res chain seq x y z
N MET A 1 40.30 9.54 -34.68
CA MET A 1 39.41 9.91 -33.56
C MET A 1 39.05 8.62 -32.83
N GLY A 2 40.03 8.05 -32.12
CA GLY A 2 39.88 6.77 -31.42
C GLY A 2 39.83 7.06 -29.94
N MET A 3 38.67 6.87 -29.32
CA MET A 3 38.55 6.90 -27.86
C MET A 3 39.17 5.61 -27.31
N SER A 4 40.29 5.71 -26.61
CA SER A 4 41.01 4.56 -26.04
C SER A 4 40.14 3.76 -25.06
N ILE A 5 40.16 2.44 -25.19
CA ILE A 5 39.38 1.46 -24.39
C ILE A 5 39.59 1.63 -22.87
N GLU A 6 40.76 2.12 -22.46
CA GLU A 6 41.11 2.46 -21.07
C GLU A 6 40.19 3.51 -20.44
N GLN A 7 39.55 4.37 -21.24
CA GLN A 7 38.58 5.35 -20.76
C GLN A 7 37.16 4.75 -20.68
N LEU A 8 36.88 3.63 -21.33
CA LEU A 8 35.55 3.00 -21.35
C LEU A 8 35.27 2.22 -20.06
N PHE A 9 36.27 1.52 -19.52
CA PHE A 9 36.18 0.78 -18.26
C PHE A 9 35.70 1.60 -17.05
N PRO A 10 36.23 2.81 -16.77
CA PRO A 10 35.75 3.61 -15.66
C PRO A 10 34.30 4.06 -15.85
N PHE A 11 33.84 4.33 -17.08
CA PHE A 11 32.43 4.64 -17.34
C PHE A 11 31.50 3.45 -17.09
N LEU A 12 31.92 2.23 -17.44
CA LEU A 12 31.14 1.02 -17.18
C LEU A 12 31.06 0.69 -15.68
N LEU A 13 32.16 0.88 -14.94
CA LEU A 13 32.16 0.72 -13.48
C LEU A 13 31.26 1.76 -12.80
N VAL A 14 31.35 3.03 -13.20
CA VAL A 14 30.52 4.11 -12.65
C VAL A 14 29.04 3.88 -12.99
N ALA A 15 28.71 3.51 -14.24
CA ALA A 15 27.34 3.20 -14.64
C ALA A 15 26.77 1.99 -13.87
N GLY A 16 27.58 0.96 -13.65
CA GLY A 16 27.22 -0.20 -12.83
C GLY A 16 26.96 0.18 -11.37
N ILE A 17 27.81 1.00 -10.76
CA ILE A 17 27.62 1.50 -9.39
C ILE A 17 26.34 2.34 -9.30
N ILE A 18 26.09 3.25 -10.25
CA ILE A 18 24.86 4.05 -10.29
C ILE A 18 23.63 3.15 -10.39
N PHE A 19 23.65 2.13 -11.25
CA PHE A 19 22.55 1.19 -11.38
C PHE A 19 22.30 0.41 -10.08
N ILE A 20 23.37 -0.09 -9.44
CA ILE A 20 23.30 -0.78 -8.15
C ILE A 20 22.75 0.14 -7.07
N LEU A 21 23.23 1.39 -6.98
CA LEU A 21 22.73 2.37 -6.01
C LEU A 21 21.26 2.69 -6.24
N ASN A 22 20.82 2.84 -7.50
CA ASN A 22 19.41 3.05 -7.83
C ASN A 22 18.55 1.84 -7.47
N ILE A 23 19.02 0.61 -7.72
CA ILE A 23 18.32 -0.62 -7.32
C ILE A 23 18.23 -0.73 -5.80
N VAL A 24 19.33 -0.55 -5.09
CA VAL A 24 19.38 -0.61 -3.62
C VAL A 24 18.50 0.48 -3.02
N PHE A 25 18.54 1.68 -3.57
CA PHE A 25 17.67 2.79 -3.16
C PHE A 25 16.20 2.49 -3.44
N CYS A 26 15.85 1.99 -4.63
CA CYS A 26 14.49 1.54 -4.95
C CYS A 26 14.02 0.45 -3.99
N CYS A 27 14.86 -0.53 -3.67
CA CYS A 27 14.57 -1.60 -2.73
C CYS A 27 14.40 -1.07 -1.29
N TYR A 28 15.25 -0.13 -0.88
CA TYR A 28 15.17 0.52 0.42
C TYR A 28 13.89 1.35 0.57
N LEU A 29 13.57 2.17 -0.43
CA LEU A 29 12.31 2.93 -0.46
C LEU A 29 11.09 2.00 -0.49
N SER A 30 11.16 0.89 -1.23
CA SER A 30 10.11 -0.13 -1.26
C SER A 30 9.94 -0.80 0.11
N LYS A 31 11.04 -0.99 0.86
CA LYS A 31 11.04 -1.58 2.20
C LYS A 31 10.47 -0.61 3.24
N LEU A 32 10.88 0.66 3.21
CA LEU A 32 10.29 1.71 4.05
C LEU A 32 8.79 1.89 3.76
N ARG A 33 8.39 1.84 2.48
CA ARG A 33 6.98 1.89 2.09
C ARG A 33 6.18 0.70 2.62
N ARG A 34 6.78 -0.49 2.76
CA ARG A 34 6.12 -1.65 3.37
C ARG A 34 5.97 -1.52 4.88
N GLU A 35 6.97 -0.99 5.57
CA GLU A 35 6.89 -0.82 7.03
C GLU A 35 5.80 0.19 7.42
N GLY A 36 5.61 1.27 6.65
CA GLY A 36 4.51 2.22 6.86
C GLY A 36 3.11 1.70 6.52
N GLN A 37 3.00 0.65 5.68
CA GLN A 37 1.69 0.09 5.28
C GLN A 37 0.95 -0.64 6.41
N PHE A 38 1.66 -1.06 7.46
CA PHE A 38 1.07 -1.83 8.56
C PHE A 38 0.31 -0.97 9.59
N GLU A 39 0.66 0.31 9.74
CA GLU A 39 0.00 1.20 10.72
C GLU A 39 -1.36 1.75 10.27
N MET A 40 -1.73 1.53 9.00
CA MET A 40 -2.91 2.20 8.40
C MET A 40 -4.23 1.41 8.51
N GLY A 41 -4.25 0.25 9.17
CA GLY A 41 -5.51 -0.43 9.50
C GLY A 41 -6.25 -1.10 8.33
N TYR A 42 -5.60 -1.24 7.17
CA TYR A 42 -6.07 -2.06 6.05
C TYR A 42 -5.05 -3.17 5.74
N LYS A 43 -5.51 -4.29 5.19
CA LYS A 43 -4.63 -5.38 4.74
C LYS A 43 -4.52 -5.37 3.22
N GLN A 44 -3.35 -5.70 2.67
CA GLN A 44 -3.22 -5.91 1.23
C GLN A 44 -3.67 -7.31 0.85
N VAL A 45 -4.47 -7.41 -0.20
CA VAL A 45 -4.98 -8.66 -0.77
C VAL A 45 -4.92 -8.58 -2.29
N GLU A 46 -4.89 -9.72 -2.96
CA GLU A 46 -5.06 -9.79 -4.41
C GLU A 46 -6.54 -9.74 -4.75
N TYR A 47 -6.89 -8.88 -5.71
CA TYR A 47 -8.26 -8.74 -6.16
C TYR A 47 -8.73 -9.99 -6.89
N SER A 48 -9.96 -10.42 -6.56
CA SER A 48 -10.66 -11.52 -7.20
C SER A 48 -12.12 -11.14 -7.37
N LYS A 49 -12.76 -11.65 -8.43
CA LYS A 49 -14.17 -11.41 -8.78
C LYS A 49 -15.19 -11.93 -7.74
N LYS A 50 -14.72 -12.45 -6.60
CA LYS A 50 -15.55 -12.88 -5.44
C LYS A 50 -15.61 -11.82 -4.34
N MET A 51 -15.00 -10.66 -4.53
CA MET A 51 -14.94 -9.58 -3.55
C MET A 51 -16.22 -8.75 -3.51
N THR A 52 -16.29 -7.78 -2.58
CA THR A 52 -17.49 -6.98 -2.31
C THR A 52 -17.76 -5.90 -3.35
N ASN A 53 -16.75 -5.49 -4.11
CA ASN A 53 -16.83 -4.43 -5.10
C ASN A 53 -15.75 -4.63 -6.18
N ASP A 54 -16.07 -4.23 -7.40
CA ASP A 54 -15.25 -4.47 -8.60
C ASP A 54 -14.49 -3.22 -9.08
N ALA A 55 -14.77 -2.06 -8.47
CA ALA A 55 -14.13 -0.79 -8.78
C ALA A 55 -13.77 -0.01 -7.51
N CYS A 56 -12.75 0.84 -7.61
CA CYS A 56 -12.30 1.69 -6.53
C CYS A 56 -13.19 2.93 -6.41
N ALA A 57 -13.89 3.11 -5.29
CA ALA A 57 -14.76 4.27 -5.09
C ALA A 57 -14.02 5.62 -4.91
N VAL A 58 -12.68 5.62 -4.93
CA VAL A 58 -11.85 6.83 -4.78
C VAL A 58 -11.38 7.36 -6.13
N CYS A 59 -10.82 6.51 -7.01
CA CYS A 59 -10.41 6.91 -8.36
C CYS A 59 -11.43 6.57 -9.45
N LEU A 60 -12.49 5.82 -9.11
CA LEU A 60 -13.56 5.38 -10.01
C LEU A 60 -13.12 4.43 -11.13
N GLU A 61 -11.94 3.81 -10.99
CA GLU A 61 -11.41 2.82 -11.92
C GLU A 61 -11.73 1.38 -11.47
N GLU A 62 -11.90 0.48 -12.42
CA GLU A 62 -12.10 -0.96 -12.18
C GLU A 62 -10.81 -1.64 -11.71
N PHE A 63 -10.95 -2.69 -10.90
CA PHE A 63 -9.80 -3.51 -10.48
C PHE A 63 -9.44 -4.56 -11.52
N ILE A 64 -8.13 -4.82 -11.64
CA ILE A 64 -7.60 -5.87 -12.50
C ILE A 64 -7.47 -7.17 -11.70
N LEU A 65 -7.86 -8.32 -12.28
CA LEU A 65 -7.69 -9.62 -11.62
C LEU A 65 -6.23 -9.84 -11.17
N GLY A 66 -6.04 -10.21 -9.90
CA GLY A 66 -4.72 -10.37 -9.29
C GLY A 66 -4.06 -9.08 -8.83
N GLU A 67 -4.68 -7.92 -9.04
CA GLU A 67 -4.16 -6.63 -8.60
C GLU A 67 -4.12 -6.51 -7.08
N ARG A 68 -3.07 -5.87 -6.55
CA ARG A 68 -2.93 -5.65 -5.11
C ARG A 68 -3.79 -4.48 -4.63
N VAL A 69 -4.86 -4.81 -3.94
CA VAL A 69 -5.82 -3.85 -3.36
C VAL A 69 -5.71 -3.84 -1.84
N GLY A 70 -6.00 -2.69 -1.24
CA GLY A 70 -6.16 -2.54 0.20
C GLY A 70 -7.60 -2.88 0.60
N GLN A 71 -7.75 -3.87 1.48
CA GLN A 71 -9.02 -4.27 2.06
C GLN A 71 -9.14 -3.75 3.50
N CYS A 72 -10.17 -2.94 3.73
CA CYS A 72 -10.56 -2.45 5.05
C CYS A 72 -11.17 -3.58 5.92
N PRO A 73 -11.26 -3.44 7.26
CA PRO A 73 -11.91 -4.43 8.13
C PRO A 73 -13.40 -4.61 7.80
N CYS A 74 -14.06 -3.60 7.22
CA CYS A 74 -15.41 -3.69 6.69
C CYS A 74 -15.51 -4.41 5.33
N LYS A 75 -14.42 -5.04 4.85
CA LYS A 75 -14.29 -5.83 3.61
C LYS A 75 -14.35 -5.05 2.28
N HIS A 76 -14.58 -3.75 2.32
CA HIS A 76 -14.47 -2.88 1.14
C HIS A 76 -13.03 -2.79 0.64
N ASN A 77 -12.88 -2.78 -0.68
CA ASN A 77 -11.59 -2.84 -1.38
C ASN A 77 -11.34 -1.54 -2.15
N PHE A 78 -10.08 -1.11 -2.16
CA PHE A 78 -9.61 0.10 -2.84
C PHE A 78 -8.19 -0.14 -3.36
N HIS A 79 -7.72 0.65 -4.34
CA HIS A 79 -6.29 0.64 -4.64
C HIS A 79 -5.50 0.99 -3.38
N THR A 80 -4.39 0.29 -3.16
CA THR A 80 -3.53 0.48 -1.98
C THR A 80 -3.14 1.96 -1.81
N VAL A 81 -2.82 2.66 -2.91
CA VAL A 81 -2.49 4.08 -2.90
C VAL A 81 -3.71 4.95 -2.56
N CYS A 82 -4.88 4.61 -3.08
CA CYS A 82 -6.11 5.36 -2.84
C CYS A 82 -6.55 5.30 -1.38
N VAL A 83 -6.57 4.09 -0.78
CA VAL A 83 -6.95 3.95 0.64
C VAL A 83 -5.90 4.55 1.56
N SER A 84 -4.60 4.41 1.24
CA SER A 84 -3.53 5.06 2.00
C SER A 84 -3.72 6.56 2.06
N ARG A 85 -3.88 7.22 0.90
CA ARG A 85 -4.09 8.68 0.83
C ARG A 85 -5.35 9.14 1.52
N TRP A 86 -6.43 8.37 1.42
CA TRP A 86 -7.67 8.69 2.12
C TRP A 86 -7.46 8.68 3.65
N LEU A 87 -6.74 7.66 4.15
CA LEU A 87 -6.50 7.45 5.57
C LEU A 87 -5.46 8.40 6.18
N ASP A 88 -4.78 9.20 5.36
CA ASP A 88 -3.93 10.29 5.84
C ASP A 88 -4.76 11.44 6.45
N SER A 89 -6.01 11.62 6.01
CA SER A 89 -6.90 12.69 6.48
C SER A 89 -8.17 12.19 7.18
N HIS A 90 -8.53 10.92 6.99
CA HIS A 90 -9.74 10.32 7.53
C HIS A 90 -9.43 9.00 8.23
N GLU A 91 -10.27 8.57 9.17
CA GLU A 91 -10.11 7.25 9.81
C GLU A 91 -11.22 6.28 9.44
N THR A 92 -12.03 6.62 8.44
CA THR A 92 -13.28 5.93 8.09
C THR A 92 -13.24 5.44 6.64
N CYS A 93 -13.97 4.35 6.38
CA CYS A 93 -14.13 3.82 5.04
C CYS A 93 -14.93 4.80 4.14
N PRO A 94 -14.47 5.13 2.92
CA PRO A 94 -15.20 5.98 1.97
C PRO A 94 -16.61 5.49 1.62
N ILE A 95 -16.84 4.17 1.69
CA ILE A 95 -18.11 3.55 1.26
C ILE A 95 -19.13 3.51 2.41
N CYS A 96 -18.71 3.03 3.59
CA CYS A 96 -19.63 2.74 4.70
C CYS A 96 -19.38 3.56 5.96
N GLN A 97 -18.40 4.47 5.94
CA GLN A 97 -18.01 5.36 7.04
C GLN A 97 -17.60 4.63 8.35
N THR A 98 -17.50 3.31 8.34
CA THR A 98 -16.98 2.52 9.47
C THR A 98 -15.52 2.84 9.70
N ARG A 99 -15.10 3.00 10.96
CA ARG A 99 -13.71 3.26 11.32
C ARG A 99 -12.80 2.11 10.88
N VAL A 100 -11.72 2.44 10.18
CA VAL A 100 -10.74 1.48 9.64
C VAL A 100 -9.73 1.09 10.73
N ARG A 101 -9.35 2.03 11.59
CA ARG A 101 -8.52 1.75 12.78
C ARG A 101 -9.40 1.33 13.96
N PRO A 102 -9.13 0.22 14.65
CA PRO A 102 -9.84 -0.09 15.89
C PRO A 102 -9.51 0.98 16.94
N SER A 103 -10.53 1.71 17.41
CA SER A 103 -10.41 2.53 18.62
C SER A 103 -10.25 1.59 19.82
N ARG A 104 -9.29 1.88 20.71
CA ARG A 104 -9.05 1.14 21.98
C ARG A 104 -10.30 1.06 22.90
N GLU A 105 -11.38 1.75 22.56
CA GLU A 105 -12.61 1.87 23.32
C GLU A 105 -13.64 0.76 23.04
N THR A 106 -13.59 0.11 21.88
CA THR A 106 -14.55 -0.96 21.49
C THR A 106 -14.43 -2.20 22.37
N GLU A 107 -13.31 -2.37 23.07
CA GLU A 107 -13.08 -3.47 24.00
C GLU A 107 -13.78 -3.26 25.35
N ARG A 108 -14.08 -2.00 25.73
CA ARG A 108 -14.74 -1.67 26.98
C ARG A 108 -16.25 -1.84 26.90
N THR A 109 -16.86 -1.59 25.74
CA THR A 109 -18.32 -1.66 25.57
C THR A 109 -18.85 -3.10 25.47
N ARG A 110 -18.05 -4.07 24.99
CA ARG A 110 -18.44 -5.49 24.98
C ARG A 110 -18.47 -6.13 26.36
N LEU A 111 -17.73 -5.60 27.33
CA LEU A 111 -17.75 -6.11 28.71
C LEU A 111 -18.93 -5.59 29.53
N VAL A 112 -19.60 -4.50 29.10
CA VAL A 112 -20.75 -3.94 29.82
C VAL A 112 -22.08 -4.60 29.42
N SER A 113 -22.15 -5.26 28.26
CA SER A 113 -23.40 -5.82 27.72
C SER A 113 -23.67 -7.29 28.04
N VAL A 114 -22.85 -7.94 28.90
CA VAL A 114 -23.09 -9.32 29.36
C VAL A 114 -23.86 -9.36 30.69
N ASP A 115 -24.01 -8.22 31.37
CA ASP A 115 -24.75 -8.09 32.62
C ASP A 115 -26.10 -7.36 32.41
N THR A 116 -27.07 -7.98 31.74
CA THR A 116 -28.51 -7.73 31.96
C THR A 116 -29.34 -8.95 31.57
#